data_AF-F1VY97-F1
#
_entry.id   AF-F1VY97-F1
#
_cell.length_a   1.000
_cell.length_b   1.000
_cell.length_c   1.000
_cell.angle_alpha   90.00
_cell.angle_beta   90.00
_cell.angle_gamma   90.00
#
_symmetry.space_group_name_H-M   'P 1'
#
loop_
_entity.id
_entity.type
_entity.pdbx_description
1 polymer ?
#
loop_
_entity_poly.entity_id
_entity_poly.type
_entity_poly.pdbx_seq_one_letter_code
_entity_poly.pdbx_strand_id
1 'polypeptide(L)' 'MADLAYEVLLETGINISPMPVWLDDWDHPERHTNPDLLRNIDREGVRL' A
#
# COMPACT_ATOMS: atom_id res chain seq x y z
N MET A 1 8.11 -3.96 -9.08
CA MET A 1 7.26 -4.33 -7.92
C MET A 1 7.06 -5.83 -7.78
N ALA A 2 6.82 -6.59 -8.85
CA ALA A 2 6.65 -8.05 -8.74
C ALA A 2 7.91 -8.78 -8.23
N ASP A 3 9.10 -8.29 -8.59
CA ASP A 3 10.38 -8.89 -8.21
C ASP A 3 10.62 -8.84 -6.69
N LEU A 4 10.63 -7.62 -6.11
CA LEU A 4 10.77 -7.43 -4.66
C LEU A 4 9.66 -8.10 -3.84
N ALA A 5 8.42 -8.12 -4.35
CA ALA A 5 7.31 -8.80 -3.68
C ALA A 5 7.53 -10.33 -3.58
N TYR A 6 8.14 -10.91 -4.62
CA TYR A 6 8.47 -12.33 -4.65
C TYR A 6 9.66 -12.66 -3.73
N GLU A 7 10.66 -11.78 -3.66
CA GLU A 7 11.79 -11.92 -2.74
C GLU A 7 11.33 -11.94 -1.27
N VAL A 8 10.51 -10.98 -0.85
CA VAL A 8 9.99 -10.92 0.54
C VAL A 8 9.21 -12.18 0.89
N LEU A 9 8.41 -12.71 -0.05
CA LEU A 9 7.68 -13.95 0.18
C LEU A 9 8.62 -15.14 0.43
N LEU A 10 9.71 -15.24 -0.31
CA LEU A 10 10.68 -16.33 -0.15
C LEU A 10 11.52 -16.20 1.13
N GLU A 11 11.93 -14.98 1.47
CA GLU A 11 12.81 -14.73 2.62
C GLU A 11 12.07 -14.74 3.95
N THR A 12 10.88 -14.14 4.02
CA THR A 12 10.16 -13.94 5.28
C THR A 12 8.89 -14.79 5.40
N GLY A 13 8.45 -15.43 4.31
CA GLY A 13 7.16 -16.12 4.25
C GLY A 13 5.95 -15.16 4.22
N ILE A 14 6.17 -13.85 4.07
CA ILE A 14 5.10 -12.84 4.08
C ILE A 14 4.71 -12.52 2.63
N ASN A 15 3.43 -12.71 2.30
CA ASN A 15 2.90 -12.35 1.00
C ASN A 15 2.53 -10.85 0.98
N ILE A 16 3.19 -10.09 0.12
CA ILE A 16 2.91 -8.68 -0.12
C ILE A 16 2.36 -8.47 -1.53
N SER A 17 1.20 -7.83 -1.61
CA SER A 17 0.53 -7.50 -2.87
C SER A 17 0.48 -5.99 -3.05
N PRO A 18 0.83 -5.45 -4.23
CA PRO A 18 0.68 -4.03 -4.49
C PRO A 18 -0.82 -3.67 -4.55
N MET A 19 -1.17 -2.55 -3.92
CA MET A 19 -2.49 -1.96 -4.03
C MET A 19 -2.37 -0.67 -4.86
N PRO A 20 -2.93 -0.62 -6.08
CA PRO A 20 -2.96 0.61 -6.85
C PRO A 20 -3.87 1.63 -6.17
N VAL A 21 -3.41 2.87 -6.04
CA VAL A 21 -4.20 4.00 -5.53
C VAL A 21 -4.13 5.12 -6.55
N TRP A 22 -5.28 5.71 -6.88
CA TRP A 22 -5.35 6.88 -7.76
C TRP A 22 -4.81 8.10 -7.03
N LEU A 23 -4.08 8.97 -7.73
CA LEU A 23 -3.52 10.19 -7.14
C LEU A 23 -4.61 11.10 -6.57
N ASP A 24 -5.73 11.27 -7.29
CA ASP A 24 -6.86 12.07 -6.83
C ASP A 24 -7.45 11.54 -5.52
N ASP A 25 -7.54 10.21 -5.35
CA ASP A 25 -8.01 9.58 -4.12
C ASP A 25 -6.98 9.71 -3.00
N TRP A 26 -5.69 9.71 -3.33
CA TRP A 26 -4.62 9.94 -2.37
C TRP A 26 -4.62 11.37 -1.84
N ASP A 27 -4.81 12.36 -2.72
CA ASP A 27 -4.91 13.78 -2.37
C ASP A 27 -6.24 14.11 -1.64
N HIS A 28 -7.30 13.33 -1.92
CA HIS A 28 -8.63 13.46 -1.33
C HIS A 28 -9.12 12.11 -0.74
N PRO A 29 -8.52 11.63 0.36
CA PRO A 29 -8.78 10.29 0.90
C PRO A 29 -10.24 10.06 1.29
N GLU A 30 -10.99 11.11 1.61
CA GLU A 30 -12.43 11.05 1.86
C GLU A 30 -13.28 10.56 0.68
N ARG A 31 -12.73 10.59 -0.54
CA ARG A 31 -13.42 10.16 -1.77
C ARG A 31 -13.19 8.68 -2.09
N HIS A 32 -12.16 8.08 -1.49
CA HIS A 32 -11.87 6.66 -1.65
C HIS A 32 -12.93 5.81 -0.94
N THR A 33 -13.22 4.61 -1.46
CA THR A 33 -14.17 3.67 -0.86
C THR A 33 -13.81 3.29 0.59
N ASN A 34 -12.53 3.40 0.94
CA ASN A 34 -12.04 3.23 2.31
C ASN A 34 -11.09 4.39 2.68
N PRO A 35 -11.61 5.51 3.21
CA PRO A 35 -10.79 6.67 3.58
C PRO A 35 -9.80 6.38 4.70
N ASP A 36 -10.20 5.56 5.68
CA ASP A 36 -9.38 5.27 6.86
C ASP A 36 -8.16 4.41 6.49
N LEU A 37 -8.28 3.56 5.47
CA LEU A 37 -7.12 2.85 4.91
C LEU A 37 -6.05 3.83 4.41
N LEU A 38 -6.42 4.81 3.58
CA LEU A 38 -5.46 5.77 3.03
C LEU A 38 -4.83 6.63 4.13
N ARG A 39 -5.63 7.08 5.10
CA ARG A 39 -5.14 7.82 6.27
C ARG A 39 -4.18 7.00 7.12
N ASN A 40 -4.44 5.71 7.31
CA ASN A 40 -3.54 4.83 8.06
C ASN A 40 -2.22 4.60 7.30
N ILE A 41 -2.27 4.42 5.97
CA ILE A 41 -1.06 4.29 5.15
C ILE A 41 -0.22 5.58 5.21
N ASP A 42 -0.85 6.76 5.17
CA ASP A 42 -0.13 8.03 5.31
C ASP A 42 0.53 8.17 6.69
N ARG A 43 -0.20 7.80 7.76
CA ARG A 43 0.28 7.91 9.14
C ARG A 43 1.36 6.90 9.51
N GLU A 44 1.23 5.65 9.04
CA GLU A 44 2.00 4.50 9.53
C GLU A 44 2.89 3.88 8.44
N GLY A 45 2.75 4.31 7.19
CA GLY A 45 3.46 3.74 6.06
C GLY A 45 4.97 3.93 6.15
N VAL A 46 5.72 2.87 5.85
CA VAL A 46 7.18 2.88 5.79
C VAL A 46 7.62 2.98 4.33
N ARG A 47 8.61 3.84 4.06
CA ARG A 47 9.28 3.92 2.75
C ARG A 47 10.38 2.86 2.71
N LEU A 48 10.37 2.01 1.68
CA LEU A 48 11.44 1.05 1.38
C LEU A 48 12.52 1.69 0.52
#